data_AF-A0A1V9ZIC2-F1
#
_entry.id   AF-A0A1V9ZIC2-F1
#
_cell.length_a   1.000
_cell.length_b   1.000
_cell.length_c   1.000
_cell.angle_alpha   90.00
_cell.angle_beta   90.00
_cell.angle_gamma   90.00
#
_symmetry.space_group_name_H-M   'P 1'
#
loop_
_entity.id
_entity.type
_entity.pdbx_description
1 polymer ?
#
loop_
_entity_poly.entity_id
_entity_poly.type
_entity_poly.pdbx_seq_one_letter_code
_entity_poly.pdbx_strand_id
1 'polypeptide(L)'
;VRLCRTAVDVLAQYGPSTPEVLDTQIDGLGIDASFTNDVEVVNAPFGLYPQPIIHLSSEIQTSVLEWFNFLGKFVAQALVDERLLDLPFALPFVRALTGESLLPDTTTALKHVSAIDPDIGRSLTFLYTHQDDASIDDMGLAFVLIGNADVELKENGADIPVTCANVKEYVTLTLEMLLNTSIAKQVSAFRKGFNTIVPESVLSYFTASEWVDLISDSSTELWPRGAEELKAFMVCDHGYTNESRAIQWLIEILVDFSPEEQRLFVRFVTGSHRLPLGGLSKLDPTLTVVKKLSPDELSNDDDMLPSASTCTNYLKLPDYTSKELMRTKLLYCIHEGQLSFHLS
;
A
#
# COMPACT_ATOMS: atom_id res chain seq x y z
N VAL A 1 -15.53 7.16 -12.19
CA VAL A 1 -14.38 8.08 -12.11
C VAL A 1 -14.03 8.16 -10.64
N ARG A 2 -12.90 7.54 -10.24
CA ARG A 2 -12.65 6.99 -8.90
C ARG A 2 -11.86 7.97 -8.02
N LEU A 3 -12.55 8.84 -7.30
CA LEU A 3 -12.17 9.18 -5.93
C LEU A 3 -12.68 8.01 -5.07
N CYS A 4 -11.75 7.14 -4.67
CA CYS A 4 -11.95 5.73 -4.31
C CYS A 4 -13.22 5.39 -3.51
N ARG A 5 -14.04 4.53 -4.12
CA ARG A 5 -15.28 3.94 -3.58
C ARG A 5 -15.02 2.67 -2.74
N THR A 6 -13.83 2.46 -2.17
CA THR A 6 -13.43 1.10 -1.74
C THR A 6 -12.73 0.97 -0.39
N ALA A 7 -12.64 2.01 0.44
CA ALA A 7 -12.13 1.83 1.82
C ALA A 7 -13.22 1.99 2.89
N VAL A 8 -14.10 2.98 2.74
CA VAL A 8 -15.10 3.28 3.77
C VAL A 8 -16.26 2.28 3.76
N ASP A 9 -16.74 1.85 2.59
CA ASP A 9 -17.83 0.86 2.50
C ASP A 9 -17.40 -0.53 3.00
N VAL A 10 -16.11 -0.89 2.85
CA VAL A 10 -15.54 -2.13 3.38
C VAL A 10 -15.39 -2.05 4.90
N LEU A 11 -14.84 -0.96 5.45
CA LEU A 11 -14.72 -0.80 6.90
C LEU A 11 -16.09 -0.66 7.60
N ALA A 12 -17.08 -0.04 6.94
CA ALA A 12 -18.44 0.08 7.46
C ALA A 12 -19.23 -1.24 7.48
N GLN A 13 -18.91 -2.19 6.59
CA GLN A 13 -19.57 -3.51 6.55
C GLN A 13 -19.04 -4.51 7.58
N TYR A 14 -17.82 -4.32 8.10
CA TYR A 14 -17.16 -5.25 9.04
C TYR A 14 -17.00 -4.72 10.47
N GLY A 15 -17.63 -3.58 10.81
CA GLY A 15 -17.64 -3.09 12.19
C GLY A 15 -18.43 -4.01 13.11
N PRO A 16 -17.88 -4.45 14.27
CA PRO A 16 -18.67 -5.15 15.27
C PRO A 16 -19.83 -4.25 15.71
N SER A 17 -21.05 -4.80 15.73
CA SER A 17 -22.29 -4.05 15.88
C SER A 17 -22.49 -3.39 17.26
N THR A 18 -21.53 -3.51 18.18
CA THR A 18 -21.59 -2.95 19.54
C THR A 18 -20.18 -2.81 20.15
N PRO A 19 -19.87 -1.71 20.87
CA PRO A 19 -18.54 -1.48 21.45
C PRO A 19 -18.29 -2.19 22.79
N GLU A 20 -19.00 -3.26 23.13
CA GLU A 20 -18.91 -3.92 24.44
C GLU A 20 -18.71 -5.44 24.33
N VAL A 21 -17.60 -5.92 23.78
CA VAL A 21 -16.98 -7.20 24.21
C VAL A 21 -15.48 -7.14 23.93
N LEU A 22 -14.73 -6.50 24.82
CA LEU A 22 -13.27 -6.56 24.83
C LEU A 22 -12.82 -6.83 26.26
N ASP A 23 -13.43 -7.85 26.85
CA ASP A 23 -12.94 -8.49 28.07
C ASP A 23 -13.72 -9.78 28.29
N THR A 24 -13.19 -10.87 27.76
CA THR A 24 -13.13 -12.22 28.36
C THR A 24 -12.77 -13.23 27.27
N GLN A 25 -11.83 -14.13 27.59
CA GLN A 25 -11.37 -15.28 26.79
C GLN A 25 -10.21 -15.00 25.82
N ILE A 26 -9.09 -14.58 26.40
CA ILE A 26 -7.81 -15.18 26.05
C ILE A 26 -7.88 -16.61 26.60
N ASP A 27 -8.22 -17.58 25.76
CA ASP A 27 -7.85 -19.01 25.85
C ASP A 27 -8.69 -19.82 24.86
N GLY A 28 -8.04 -20.40 23.85
CA GLY A 28 -8.63 -21.46 23.02
C GLY A 28 -8.69 -21.13 21.54
N LEU A 29 -7.87 -21.82 20.76
CA LEU A 29 -7.94 -21.97 19.32
C LEU A 29 -9.37 -22.41 18.90
N GLY A 30 -10.16 -21.46 18.44
CA GLY A 30 -11.47 -21.66 17.84
C GLY A 30 -11.58 -20.81 16.58
N ILE A 31 -10.72 -21.11 15.60
CA ILE A 31 -10.88 -20.59 14.23
C ILE A 31 -12.11 -21.30 13.67
N ASP A 32 -13.28 -20.69 13.85
CA ASP A 32 -14.49 -21.15 13.17
C ASP A 32 -14.29 -20.98 11.66
N ALA A 33 -14.59 -22.06 10.93
CA ALA A 33 -14.39 -22.24 9.49
C ALA A 33 -15.33 -21.40 8.62
N SER A 34 -15.65 -20.17 9.05
CA SER A 34 -16.47 -19.20 8.31
C SER A 34 -15.72 -17.93 7.89
N PHE A 35 -14.39 -17.86 8.09
CA PHE A 35 -13.53 -16.81 7.51
C PHE A 35 -13.23 -17.02 6.02
N THR A 36 -14.11 -17.73 5.30
CA THR A 36 -14.16 -17.69 3.84
C THR A 36 -15.26 -16.72 3.43
N ASN A 37 -14.91 -15.45 3.27
CA ASN A 37 -15.64 -14.52 2.42
C ASN A 37 -14.69 -13.38 2.07
N ASP A 38 -14.30 -13.34 0.79
CA ASP A 38 -13.85 -12.17 0.05
C ASP A 38 -13.20 -11.05 0.89
N VAL A 39 -11.95 -11.26 1.34
CA VAL A 39 -11.11 -10.12 1.68
C VAL A 39 -10.80 -9.44 0.36
N GLU A 40 -11.64 -8.49 -0.03
CA GLU A 40 -11.42 -7.63 -1.18
C GLU A 40 -10.08 -6.93 -0.96
N VAL A 41 -9.05 -7.36 -1.70
CA VAL A 41 -7.72 -6.75 -1.62
C VAL A 41 -7.88 -5.29 -2.02
N VAL A 42 -7.67 -4.39 -1.08
CA VAL A 42 -7.78 -2.95 -1.33
C VAL A 42 -6.66 -2.54 -2.28
N ASN A 43 -6.97 -2.48 -3.57
CA ASN A 43 -6.05 -2.03 -4.59
C ASN A 43 -6.04 -0.50 -4.65
N ALA A 44 -5.00 0.10 -4.08
CA ALA A 44 -4.76 1.55 -4.06
C ALA A 44 -3.41 1.87 -4.73
N PRO A 45 -3.33 1.86 -6.06
CA PRO A 45 -2.06 2.01 -6.80
C PRO A 45 -1.38 3.37 -6.61
N PHE A 46 -2.14 4.38 -6.18
CA PHE A 46 -1.67 5.73 -5.84
C PHE A 46 -1.72 6.02 -4.34
N GLY A 47 -1.91 4.97 -3.54
CA GLY A 47 -2.11 5.04 -2.10
C GLY A 47 -3.52 5.45 -1.69
N LEU A 48 -3.81 5.23 -0.41
CA LEU A 48 -5.07 5.53 0.24
C LEU A 48 -5.12 7.01 0.61
N TYR A 49 -6.17 7.68 0.14
CA TYR A 49 -6.49 9.07 0.45
C TYR A 49 -7.96 9.17 0.90
N PRO A 50 -8.31 9.99 1.91
CA PRO A 50 -9.69 10.08 2.39
C PRO A 50 -10.65 10.58 1.31
N GLN A 51 -11.79 9.92 1.17
CA GLN A 51 -12.88 10.41 0.33
C GLN A 51 -13.60 11.59 1.02
N PRO A 52 -14.02 12.63 0.27
CA PRO A 52 -14.88 13.68 0.79
C PRO A 52 -16.17 13.12 1.41
N ILE A 53 -16.45 13.46 2.66
CA ILE A 53 -17.67 13.02 3.38
C ILE A 53 -18.76 14.09 3.48
N ILE A 54 -18.57 15.25 2.85
CA ILE A 54 -19.43 16.45 2.99
C ILE A 54 -20.89 16.18 2.57
N HIS A 55 -21.09 15.31 1.58
CA HIS A 55 -22.40 14.96 1.01
C HIS A 55 -23.11 13.82 1.76
N LEU A 56 -22.45 13.19 2.73
CA LEU A 56 -23.01 12.05 3.46
C LEU A 56 -23.93 12.52 4.60
N SER A 57 -24.86 11.64 5.03
CA SER A 57 -25.68 11.92 6.21
C SER A 57 -24.83 12.05 7.47
N SER A 58 -25.32 12.79 8.48
CA SER A 58 -24.58 13.02 9.72
C SER A 58 -24.22 11.73 10.47
N GLU A 59 -25.09 10.71 10.38
CA GLU A 59 -24.87 9.38 10.97
C GLU A 59 -23.68 8.68 10.31
N ILE A 60 -23.65 8.66 8.97
CA ILE A 60 -22.54 8.06 8.21
C ILE A 60 -21.25 8.84 8.46
N GLN A 61 -21.28 10.19 8.40
CA GLN A 61 -20.10 11.01 8.69
C GLN A 61 -19.51 10.67 10.07
N THR A 62 -20.35 10.55 11.10
CA THR A 62 -19.90 10.18 12.45
C THR A 62 -19.20 8.82 12.45
N SER A 63 -19.80 7.81 11.82
CA SER A 63 -19.20 6.47 11.72
C SER A 63 -17.85 6.48 10.99
N VAL A 64 -17.73 7.23 9.88
CA VAL A 64 -16.44 7.36 9.17
C VAL A 64 -15.37 7.99 10.07
N LEU A 65 -15.74 9.03 10.83
CA LEU A 65 -14.80 9.70 11.73
C LEU A 65 -14.38 8.82 12.92
N GLU A 66 -15.26 7.95 13.41
CA GLU A 66 -14.90 6.94 14.42
C GLU A 66 -13.87 5.95 13.87
N TRP A 67 -14.01 5.52 12.61
CA TRP A 67 -13.01 4.70 11.94
C TRP A 67 -11.67 5.40 11.76
N PHE A 68 -11.64 6.68 11.39
CA PHE A 68 -10.39 7.44 11.36
C PHE A 68 -9.77 7.57 12.75
N ASN A 69 -10.58 7.76 13.79
CA ASN A 69 -10.10 7.76 15.17
C ASN A 69 -9.48 6.42 15.57
N PHE A 70 -10.14 5.31 15.24
CA PHE A 70 -9.60 3.99 15.46
C PHE A 70 -8.30 3.77 14.66
N LEU A 71 -8.27 4.17 13.39
CA LEU A 71 -7.08 4.07 12.53
C LEU A 71 -5.89 4.82 13.14
N GLY A 72 -6.11 6.00 13.71
CA GLY A 72 -5.08 6.73 14.44
C GLY A 72 -4.54 5.96 15.64
N LYS A 73 -5.41 5.34 16.44
CA LYS A 73 -5.01 4.47 17.57
C LYS A 73 -4.21 3.27 17.10
N PHE A 74 -4.69 2.63 16.04
CA PHE A 74 -4.07 1.45 15.46
C PHE A 74 -2.66 1.73 14.95
N VAL A 75 -2.47 2.82 14.20
CA VAL A 75 -1.15 3.27 13.74
C VAL A 75 -0.23 3.61 14.91
N ALA A 76 -0.73 4.32 15.92
CA ALA A 76 0.06 4.65 17.10
C ALA A 76 0.47 3.42 17.92
N GLN A 77 -0.44 2.46 18.08
CA GLN A 77 -0.13 1.19 18.76
C GLN A 77 0.88 0.37 17.97
N ALA A 78 0.74 0.28 16.65
CA ALA A 78 1.71 -0.42 15.80
C ALA A 78 3.11 0.18 15.92
N LEU A 79 3.22 1.50 16.03
CA LEU A 79 4.49 2.18 16.28
C LEU A 79 5.11 1.78 17.63
N VAL A 80 4.32 1.72 18.69
CA VAL A 80 4.77 1.31 20.03
C VAL A 80 5.21 -0.16 20.04
N ASP A 81 4.49 -1.01 19.30
CA ASP A 81 4.77 -2.44 19.18
C ASP A 81 5.92 -2.74 18.20
N GLU A 82 6.53 -1.71 17.59
CA GLU A 82 7.55 -1.82 16.53
C GLU A 82 7.07 -2.69 15.36
N ARG A 83 5.78 -2.60 15.05
CA ARG A 83 5.11 -3.34 13.97
C ARG A 83 4.88 -2.45 12.77
N LEU A 84 5.35 -2.90 11.62
CA LEU A 84 5.04 -2.27 10.35
C LEU A 84 3.59 -2.57 9.95
N LEU A 85 2.91 -1.57 9.42
CA LEU A 85 1.56 -1.72 8.89
C LEU A 85 1.60 -1.91 7.38
N ASP A 86 0.63 -2.62 6.82
CA ASP A 86 0.42 -2.72 5.36
C ASP A 86 -0.69 -1.81 4.89
N LEU A 87 -0.54 -0.53 5.23
CA LEU A 87 -1.46 0.52 4.84
C LEU A 87 -0.75 1.40 3.82
N PRO A 88 -1.02 1.27 2.52
CA PRO A 88 -0.37 2.08 1.50
C PRO A 88 -0.96 3.49 1.50
N PHE A 89 -0.59 4.37 2.42
CA PHE A 89 -1.12 5.73 2.45
C PHE A 89 -0.54 6.56 1.29
N ALA A 90 -1.39 7.37 0.67
CA ALA A 90 -0.91 8.36 -0.29
C ALA A 90 -0.05 9.39 0.45
N LEU A 91 1.13 9.74 -0.08
CA LEU A 91 2.04 10.70 0.55
C LEU A 91 1.37 12.04 0.92
N PRO A 92 0.47 12.62 0.11
CA PRO A 92 -0.28 13.81 0.51
C PRO A 92 -1.14 13.60 1.76
N PHE A 93 -1.74 12.43 1.97
CA PHE A 93 -2.51 12.16 3.18
C PHE A 93 -1.57 12.16 4.40
N VAL A 94 -0.42 11.50 4.31
CA VAL A 94 0.58 11.48 5.38
C VAL A 94 1.07 12.88 5.72
N ARG A 95 1.34 13.73 4.71
CA ARG A 95 1.67 15.15 4.92
C ARG A 95 0.58 15.90 5.69
N ALA A 96 -0.70 15.67 5.37
CA ALA A 96 -1.79 16.26 6.13
C ALA A 96 -1.82 15.77 7.58
N LEU A 97 -1.54 14.49 7.83
CA LEU A 97 -1.42 13.92 9.18
C LEU A 97 -0.24 14.50 9.97
N THR A 98 0.90 14.79 9.33
CA THR A 98 2.06 15.45 9.98
C THR A 98 1.84 16.96 10.15
N GLY A 99 0.80 17.53 9.54
CA GLY A 99 0.42 18.94 9.67
C GLY A 99 1.09 19.86 8.66
N GLU A 100 1.69 19.28 7.64
CA GLU A 100 2.22 20.03 6.51
C GLU A 100 1.07 20.60 5.67
N SER A 101 1.24 21.83 5.19
CA SER A 101 0.29 22.41 4.23
C SER A 101 0.42 21.73 2.88
N LEU A 102 -0.68 21.21 2.36
CA LEU A 102 -0.79 20.70 0.99
C LEU A 102 -1.03 21.80 -0.05
N LEU A 103 -1.17 23.06 0.39
CA LEU A 103 -1.47 24.20 -0.45
C LEU A 103 -0.42 25.33 -0.29
N PRO A 104 0.89 25.05 -0.37
CA PRO A 104 1.90 26.10 -0.26
C PRO A 104 1.88 27.03 -1.48
N ASP A 105 1.63 26.47 -2.66
CA ASP A 105 1.43 27.15 -3.92
C ASP A 105 0.64 26.25 -4.89
N THR A 106 0.03 26.84 -5.92
CA THR A 106 -0.81 26.10 -6.89
C THR A 106 -0.05 24.99 -7.61
N THR A 107 1.23 25.19 -7.93
CA THR A 107 2.01 24.19 -8.68
C THR A 107 2.29 22.96 -7.83
N THR A 108 2.65 23.17 -6.56
CA THR A 108 2.87 22.08 -5.60
C THR A 108 1.57 21.37 -5.26
N ALA A 109 0.47 22.09 -5.07
CA ALA A 109 -0.85 21.53 -4.85
C ALA A 109 -1.31 20.63 -6.03
N LEU A 110 -1.08 21.07 -7.28
CA LEU A 110 -1.37 20.26 -8.47
C LEU A 110 -0.56 18.96 -8.50
N LYS A 111 0.70 18.97 -8.05
CA LYS A 111 1.52 17.75 -7.90
C LYS A 111 0.95 16.82 -6.84
N HIS A 112 0.46 17.36 -5.73
CA HIS A 112 -0.20 16.55 -4.69
C HIS A 112 -1.48 15.89 -5.21
N VAL A 113 -2.34 16.63 -5.93
CA VAL A 113 -3.51 16.03 -6.58
C VAL A 113 -3.11 14.96 -7.60
N SER A 114 -2.09 15.21 -8.42
CA SER A 114 -1.60 14.24 -9.41
C SER A 114 -1.06 12.95 -8.77
N ALA A 115 -0.54 13.04 -7.54
CA ALA A 115 -0.10 11.88 -6.77
C ALA A 115 -1.27 11.08 -6.14
N ILE A 116 -2.45 11.70 -5.99
CA ILE A 116 -3.66 11.05 -5.46
C ILE A 116 -4.50 10.47 -6.61
N ASP A 117 -4.75 11.29 -7.63
CA ASP A 117 -5.51 10.98 -8.83
C ASP A 117 -4.84 11.64 -10.05
N PRO A 118 -4.08 10.87 -10.86
CA PRO A 118 -3.38 11.41 -12.01
C PRO A 118 -4.28 12.01 -13.08
N ASP A 119 -5.53 11.55 -13.21
CA ASP A 119 -6.46 12.05 -14.22
C ASP A 119 -7.02 13.41 -13.82
N ILE A 120 -7.45 13.55 -12.56
CA ILE A 120 -7.85 14.86 -12.02
C ILE A 120 -6.66 15.82 -12.03
N GLY A 121 -5.48 15.36 -11.64
CA GLY A 121 -4.25 16.15 -11.66
C GLY A 121 -3.92 16.67 -13.05
N ARG A 122 -4.07 15.84 -14.10
CA ARG A 122 -3.90 16.24 -15.50
C ARG A 122 -4.92 17.29 -15.92
N SER A 123 -6.19 17.12 -15.59
CA SER A 123 -7.26 18.07 -15.92
C SER A 123 -7.04 19.44 -15.27
N LEU A 124 -6.72 19.49 -13.97
CA LEU A 124 -6.48 20.75 -13.28
C LEU A 124 -5.19 21.43 -13.74
N THR A 125 -4.15 20.66 -14.04
CA THR A 125 -2.91 21.20 -14.61
C THR A 125 -3.17 21.81 -15.99
N PHE A 126 -3.98 21.15 -16.82
CA PHE A 126 -4.38 21.69 -18.11
C PHE A 126 -5.11 23.04 -17.97
N LEU A 127 -6.12 23.12 -17.10
CA LEU A 127 -6.86 24.36 -16.84
C LEU A 127 -5.96 25.49 -16.31
N TYR A 128 -5.02 25.17 -15.43
CA TYR A 128 -4.09 26.16 -14.88
C TYR A 128 -3.08 26.64 -15.92
N THR A 129 -2.57 25.75 -16.78
CA THR A 129 -1.57 26.09 -17.80
C THR A 129 -2.16 26.85 -18.99
N HIS A 130 -3.41 26.56 -19.35
CA HIS A 130 -4.12 27.18 -20.48
C HIS A 130 -5.12 28.23 -19.99
N GLN A 131 -4.92 28.78 -18.80
CA GLN A 131 -5.85 29.70 -18.14
C GLN A 131 -6.21 30.98 -18.92
N ASP A 132 -5.40 31.33 -19.94
CA ASP A 132 -5.63 32.48 -20.81
C ASP A 132 -6.22 32.08 -22.19
N ASP A 133 -6.55 30.80 -22.38
CA ASP A 133 -7.14 30.25 -23.61
C ASP A 133 -8.68 30.37 -23.58
N ALA A 134 -9.23 31.00 -24.60
CA ALA A 134 -10.68 31.20 -24.74
C ALA A 134 -11.47 29.89 -24.91
N SER A 135 -10.82 28.78 -25.30
CA SER A 135 -11.45 27.46 -25.42
C SER A 135 -11.93 26.89 -24.09
N ILE A 136 -11.49 27.43 -22.95
CA ILE A 136 -12.01 27.06 -21.62
C ILE A 136 -13.52 27.30 -21.53
N ASP A 137 -13.99 28.39 -22.12
CA ASP A 137 -15.40 28.78 -22.11
C ASP A 137 -16.28 27.71 -22.79
N ASP A 138 -15.73 26.98 -23.76
CA ASP A 138 -16.42 25.92 -24.51
C ASP A 138 -16.45 24.57 -23.77
N MET A 139 -15.74 24.43 -22.64
CA MET A 139 -15.65 23.17 -21.88
C MET A 139 -16.92 22.85 -21.07
N GLY A 140 -17.83 23.81 -20.89
CA GLY A 140 -19.09 23.61 -20.18
C GLY A 140 -18.94 23.26 -18.71
N LEU A 141 -17.87 23.75 -18.07
CA LEU A 141 -17.60 23.55 -16.65
C LEU A 141 -18.37 24.55 -15.79
N ALA A 142 -18.70 24.16 -14.55
CA ALA A 142 -19.29 25.00 -13.52
C ALA A 142 -18.47 24.94 -12.23
N PHE A 143 -18.74 25.82 -11.26
CA PHE A 143 -18.06 25.83 -9.94
C PHE A 143 -18.55 24.70 -9.02
N VAL A 144 -18.43 23.47 -9.49
CA VAL A 144 -18.69 22.22 -8.76
C VAL A 144 -17.42 21.36 -8.74
N LEU A 145 -17.27 20.50 -7.74
CA LEU A 145 -16.09 19.68 -7.57
C LEU A 145 -15.95 18.68 -8.73
N ILE A 146 -14.75 18.62 -9.31
CA ILE A 146 -14.45 17.64 -10.36
C ILE A 146 -14.66 16.21 -9.85
N GLY A 147 -15.44 15.43 -10.60
CA GLY A 147 -15.81 14.06 -10.23
C GLY A 147 -16.99 13.95 -9.25
N ASN A 148 -17.49 15.04 -8.68
CA ASN A 148 -18.68 15.07 -7.83
C ASN A 148 -19.45 16.40 -7.96
N ALA A 149 -20.43 16.43 -8.86
CA ALA A 149 -21.23 17.63 -9.12
C ALA A 149 -22.12 18.07 -7.95
N ASP A 150 -22.34 17.21 -6.95
CA ASP A 150 -23.16 17.54 -5.78
C ASP A 150 -22.44 18.47 -4.79
N VAL A 151 -21.13 18.69 -4.98
CA VAL A 151 -20.31 19.55 -4.12
C VAL A 151 -20.03 20.86 -4.84
N GLU A 152 -20.78 21.90 -4.52
CA GLU A 152 -20.51 23.26 -5.01
C GLU A 152 -19.26 23.84 -4.35
N LEU A 153 -18.40 24.50 -5.14
CA LEU A 153 -17.15 25.11 -4.67
C LEU A 153 -17.36 26.50 -4.07
N LYS A 154 -18.48 27.15 -4.41
CA LYS A 154 -18.94 28.43 -3.87
C LYS A 154 -20.46 28.50 -3.98
N GLU A 155 -21.06 29.50 -3.35
CA GLU A 155 -22.52 29.70 -3.36
C GLU A 155 -23.08 29.79 -4.79
N ASN A 156 -24.09 28.95 -5.09
CA ASN A 156 -24.69 28.79 -6.42
C ASN A 156 -23.66 28.39 -7.49
N GLY A 157 -22.66 27.59 -7.10
CA GLY A 157 -21.53 27.22 -7.95
C GLY A 157 -21.96 26.43 -9.20
N ALA A 158 -23.03 25.65 -9.10
CA ALA A 158 -23.59 24.91 -10.23
C ALA A 158 -24.13 25.83 -11.35
N ASP A 159 -24.55 27.05 -11.02
CA ASP A 159 -25.10 28.03 -11.96
C ASP A 159 -24.03 28.99 -12.51
N ILE A 160 -22.79 28.90 -12.01
CA ILE A 160 -21.70 29.79 -12.39
C ILE A 160 -20.78 29.06 -13.38
N PRO A 161 -20.77 29.43 -14.67
CA PRO A 161 -19.88 28.80 -15.65
C PRO A 161 -18.42 29.18 -15.39
N VAL A 162 -17.53 28.22 -15.60
CA VAL A 162 -16.08 28.44 -15.59
C VAL A 162 -15.67 28.95 -16.97
N THR A 163 -14.94 30.06 -16.97
CA THR A 163 -14.45 30.76 -18.16
C THR A 163 -12.98 31.11 -17.97
N CYS A 164 -12.29 31.51 -19.04
CA CYS A 164 -10.92 32.02 -18.98
C CYS A 164 -10.73 33.15 -17.95
N ALA A 165 -11.78 33.93 -17.67
CA ALA A 165 -11.74 35.01 -16.68
C ALA A 165 -11.72 34.52 -15.22
N ASN A 166 -12.29 33.34 -14.93
CA ASN A 166 -12.47 32.85 -13.55
C ASN A 166 -11.86 31.45 -13.30
N VAL A 167 -11.26 30.82 -14.30
CA VAL A 167 -10.65 29.47 -14.18
C VAL A 167 -9.59 29.37 -13.08
N LYS A 168 -8.83 30.45 -12.84
CA LYS A 168 -7.86 30.53 -11.73
C LYS A 168 -8.54 30.33 -10.37
N GLU A 169 -9.70 30.94 -10.18
CA GLU A 169 -10.51 30.80 -8.97
C GLU A 169 -11.05 29.36 -8.86
N TYR A 170 -11.60 28.82 -9.96
CA TYR A 170 -12.09 27.44 -10.01
C TYR A 170 -11.01 26.42 -9.60
N VAL A 171 -9.81 26.53 -10.18
CA VAL A 171 -8.67 25.65 -9.84
C VAL A 171 -8.30 25.80 -8.36
N THR A 172 -8.22 27.04 -7.86
CA THR A 172 -7.86 27.30 -6.46
C THR A 172 -8.87 26.68 -5.49
N LEU A 173 -10.17 26.90 -5.72
CA LEU A 173 -11.24 26.34 -4.88
C LEU A 173 -11.30 24.81 -4.97
N THR A 174 -11.04 24.25 -6.16
CA THR A 174 -10.98 22.79 -6.33
C THR A 174 -9.82 22.19 -5.53
N LEU A 175 -8.63 22.81 -5.56
CA LEU A 175 -7.47 22.37 -4.78
C LEU A 175 -7.74 22.46 -3.28
N GLU A 176 -8.32 23.58 -2.81
CA GLU A 176 -8.72 23.77 -1.41
C GLU A 176 -9.72 22.70 -0.95
N MET A 177 -10.69 22.38 -1.80
CA MET A 177 -11.69 21.36 -1.51
C MET A 177 -11.07 19.96 -1.42
N LEU A 178 -10.25 19.56 -2.41
CA LEU A 178 -9.66 18.24 -2.48
C LEU A 178 -8.59 17.99 -1.40
N LEU A 179 -7.73 18.98 -1.14
CA LEU A 179 -6.53 18.78 -0.32
C LEU A 179 -6.70 19.21 1.14
N ASN A 180 -7.73 20.00 1.47
CA ASN A 180 -7.88 20.52 2.83
C ASN A 180 -9.32 20.34 3.34
N THR A 181 -10.28 21.08 2.78
CA THR A 181 -11.63 21.22 3.34
C THR A 181 -12.34 19.87 3.49
N SER A 182 -12.27 19.01 2.48
CA SER A 182 -13.02 17.74 2.47
C SER A 182 -12.44 16.64 3.36
N ILE A 183 -11.18 16.77 3.79
CA ILE A 183 -10.47 15.76 4.59
C ILE A 183 -10.16 16.21 6.02
N ALA A 184 -10.36 17.50 6.34
CA ALA A 184 -9.97 18.10 7.61
C ALA A 184 -10.56 17.36 8.83
N LYS A 185 -11.82 16.92 8.76
CA LYS A 185 -12.46 16.16 9.85
C LYS A 185 -11.82 14.79 10.04
N GLN A 186 -11.53 14.08 8.95
CA GLN A 186 -10.89 12.76 8.94
C GLN A 186 -9.47 12.84 9.52
N VAL A 187 -8.68 13.83 9.08
CA VAL A 187 -7.33 14.11 9.61
C VAL A 187 -7.37 14.41 11.11
N SER A 188 -8.31 15.27 11.53
CA SER A 188 -8.49 15.61 12.95
C SER A 188 -8.88 14.38 13.79
N ALA A 189 -9.80 13.56 13.29
CA ALA A 189 -10.22 12.33 13.97
C ALA A 189 -9.08 11.34 14.13
N PHE A 190 -8.28 11.14 13.07
CA PHE A 190 -7.06 10.33 13.10
C PHE A 190 -6.08 10.83 14.14
N ARG A 191 -5.71 12.12 14.09
CA ARG A 191 -4.77 12.73 15.05
C ARG A 191 -5.24 12.58 16.48
N LYS A 192 -6.54 12.79 16.73
CA LYS A 192 -7.16 12.57 18.03
C LYS A 192 -6.97 11.13 18.51
N GLY A 193 -7.13 10.15 17.62
CA GLY A 193 -6.93 8.74 17.92
C GLY A 193 -5.47 8.41 18.23
N PHE A 194 -4.58 8.86 17.35
CA PHE A 194 -3.13 8.71 17.50
C PHE A 194 -2.64 9.26 18.85
N ASN A 195 -3.08 10.48 19.19
CA ASN A 195 -2.72 11.17 20.43
C ASN A 195 -3.22 10.49 21.71
N THR A 196 -4.07 9.46 21.63
CA THR A 196 -4.47 8.68 22.82
C THR A 196 -3.43 7.63 23.22
N ILE A 197 -2.54 7.22 22.32
CA ILE A 197 -1.51 6.20 22.57
C ILE A 197 -0.12 6.83 22.56
N VAL A 198 0.17 7.68 21.57
CA VAL A 198 1.47 8.33 21.38
C VAL A 198 1.25 9.84 21.22
N PRO A 199 2.06 10.71 21.87
CA PRO A 199 1.91 12.16 21.71
C PRO A 199 1.95 12.61 20.24
N GLU A 200 1.05 13.52 19.86
CA GLU A 200 0.96 14.05 18.49
C GLU A 200 2.30 14.61 17.97
N SER A 201 3.17 15.11 18.86
CA SER A 201 4.51 15.58 18.49
C SER A 201 5.36 14.52 17.79
N VAL A 202 5.10 13.23 18.00
CA VAL A 202 5.81 12.14 17.31
C VAL A 202 5.54 12.16 15.81
N LEU A 203 4.37 12.63 15.37
CA LEU A 203 4.07 12.82 13.93
C LEU A 203 5.05 13.77 13.26
N SER A 204 5.72 14.65 14.02
CA SER A 204 6.73 15.58 13.50
C SER A 204 8.18 15.05 13.56
N TYR A 205 8.41 13.86 14.13
CA TYR A 205 9.76 13.29 14.26
C TYR A 205 10.30 12.73 12.94
N PHE A 206 9.39 12.34 12.06
CA PHE A 206 9.70 11.83 10.73
C PHE A 206 9.10 12.75 9.68
N THR A 207 9.79 12.86 8.55
CA THR A 207 9.22 13.45 7.34
C THR A 207 8.06 12.60 6.84
N ALA A 208 7.15 13.19 6.06
CA ALA A 208 6.04 12.42 5.49
C ALA A 208 6.50 11.22 4.64
N SER A 209 7.66 11.31 3.97
CA SER A 209 8.23 10.18 3.22
C SER A 209 8.70 9.05 4.14
N GLU A 210 9.41 9.37 5.22
CA GLU A 210 9.82 8.37 6.22
C GLU A 210 8.61 7.74 6.93
N TRP A 211 7.53 8.51 7.14
CA TRP A 211 6.27 7.97 7.65
C TRP A 211 5.61 7.00 6.66
N VAL A 212 5.64 7.32 5.37
CA VAL A 212 5.22 6.36 4.34
C VAL A 212 6.10 5.13 4.47
N ASP A 213 7.43 5.22 4.49
CA ASP A 213 8.31 4.04 4.59
C ASP A 213 8.08 3.21 5.88
N LEU A 214 7.69 3.86 6.98
CA LEU A 214 7.39 3.21 8.26
C LEU A 214 6.02 2.53 8.30
N ILE A 215 5.00 3.14 7.70
CA ILE A 215 3.59 2.68 7.74
C ILE A 215 3.18 1.91 6.48
N SER A 216 3.88 2.12 5.38
CA SER A 216 3.62 1.61 4.04
C SER A 216 4.95 1.07 3.51
N ASP A 217 5.02 -0.20 3.14
CA ASP A 217 6.21 -0.68 2.44
C ASP A 217 6.28 -0.05 1.04
N SER A 218 6.95 1.09 1.00
CA SER A 218 7.23 1.90 -0.18
C SER A 218 8.36 1.32 -1.01
N SER A 219 9.05 0.28 -0.52
CA SER A 219 10.09 -0.38 -1.29
C SER A 219 9.43 -1.10 -2.46
N THR A 220 9.45 -0.42 -3.61
CA THR A 220 9.10 -1.02 -4.90
C THR A 220 10.14 -2.07 -5.28
N GLU A 221 11.35 -2.01 -4.71
CA GLU A 221 12.47 -2.90 -4.98
C GLU A 221 12.99 -3.51 -3.67
N LEU A 222 12.96 -4.85 -3.57
CA LEU A 222 13.39 -5.57 -2.36
C LEU A 222 14.91 -5.74 -2.26
N TRP A 223 15.62 -5.57 -3.36
CA TRP A 223 17.09 -5.63 -3.46
C TRP A 223 17.62 -4.46 -4.32
N PRO A 224 17.74 -3.25 -3.76
CA PRO A 224 18.13 -2.05 -4.51
C PRO A 224 19.55 -2.12 -5.09
N ARG A 225 20.44 -2.98 -4.57
CA ARG A 225 21.77 -3.24 -5.18
C ARG A 225 21.77 -4.50 -6.06
N GLY A 226 20.59 -5.01 -6.40
CA GLY A 226 20.39 -6.12 -7.33
C GLY A 226 21.15 -7.38 -6.95
N ALA A 227 21.82 -7.98 -7.94
CA ALA A 227 22.50 -9.27 -7.79
C ALA A 227 23.61 -9.25 -6.72
N GLU A 228 24.28 -8.11 -6.49
CA GLU A 228 25.36 -8.02 -5.51
C GLU A 228 24.83 -8.21 -4.08
N GLU A 229 23.65 -7.67 -3.79
CA GLU A 229 23.01 -7.79 -2.48
C GLU A 229 22.53 -9.21 -2.21
N LEU A 230 21.87 -9.83 -3.21
CA LEU A 230 21.44 -11.22 -3.12
C LEU A 230 22.64 -12.15 -2.88
N LYS A 231 23.76 -11.96 -3.59
CA LYS A 231 25.00 -12.73 -3.38
C LYS A 231 25.62 -12.50 -2.01
N ALA A 232 25.54 -11.29 -1.47
CA ALA A 232 26.16 -10.95 -0.20
C ALA A 232 25.42 -11.50 1.01
N PHE A 233 24.09 -11.59 0.94
CA PHE A 233 23.25 -11.90 2.10
C PHE A 233 22.44 -13.20 1.99
N MET A 234 22.39 -13.83 0.81
CA MET A 234 21.88 -15.19 0.69
C MET A 234 22.99 -16.19 1.02
N VAL A 235 22.69 -17.11 1.94
CA VAL A 235 23.62 -18.20 2.29
C VAL A 235 23.33 -19.39 1.38
N CYS A 236 24.38 -19.95 0.77
CA CYS A 236 24.28 -21.21 0.04
C CYS A 236 24.88 -22.33 0.87
N ASP A 237 24.15 -23.43 1.02
CA ASP A 237 24.60 -24.59 1.79
C ASP A 237 24.14 -25.90 1.11
N HIS A 238 24.58 -27.04 1.65
CA HIS A 238 24.09 -28.39 1.40
C HIS A 238 23.92 -28.70 -0.10
N GLY A 239 25.04 -28.62 -0.82
CA GLY A 239 25.10 -28.96 -2.25
C GLY A 239 25.11 -27.76 -3.19
N TYR A 240 24.98 -26.53 -2.67
CA TYR A 240 25.21 -25.31 -3.42
C TYR A 240 26.27 -24.40 -2.80
N THR A 241 26.88 -23.60 -3.66
CA THR A 241 27.78 -22.48 -3.34
C THR A 241 27.35 -21.26 -4.15
N ASN A 242 27.88 -20.08 -3.82
CA ASN A 242 27.57 -18.85 -4.57
C ASN A 242 27.99 -18.91 -6.06
N GLU A 243 28.92 -19.80 -6.41
CA GLU A 243 29.41 -20.04 -7.76
C GLU A 243 28.60 -21.10 -8.51
N SER A 244 27.65 -21.78 -7.84
CA SER A 244 26.83 -22.81 -8.45
C SER A 244 25.93 -22.20 -9.54
N ARG A 245 25.87 -22.86 -10.69
CA ARG A 245 25.01 -22.46 -11.84
C ARG A 245 23.56 -22.19 -11.40
N ALA A 246 22.99 -23.07 -10.59
CA ALA A 246 21.62 -22.93 -10.10
C ALA A 246 21.42 -21.65 -9.25
N ILE A 247 22.42 -21.28 -8.45
CA ILE A 247 22.38 -20.07 -7.63
C ILE A 247 22.52 -18.81 -8.49
N GLN A 248 23.42 -18.83 -9.48
CA GLN A 248 23.53 -17.72 -10.44
C GLN A 248 22.21 -17.49 -11.19
N TRP A 249 21.57 -18.57 -11.65
CA TRP A 249 20.26 -18.50 -12.28
C TRP A 249 19.17 -17.97 -11.35
N LEU A 250 19.13 -18.44 -10.10
CA LEU A 250 18.17 -17.93 -9.11
C LEU A 250 18.33 -16.42 -8.93
N ILE A 251 19.55 -15.93 -8.73
CA ILE A 251 19.82 -14.49 -8.54
C ILE A 251 19.38 -13.69 -9.76
N GLU A 252 19.73 -14.13 -10.98
CA GLU A 252 19.30 -13.45 -12.20
C GLU A 252 17.77 -13.44 -12.33
N ILE A 253 17.10 -14.55 -12.03
CA ILE A 253 15.63 -14.64 -12.06
C ILE A 253 14.99 -13.67 -11.07
N LEU A 254 15.51 -13.60 -9.84
CA LEU A 254 15.02 -12.70 -8.80
C LEU A 254 15.23 -11.23 -9.21
N VAL A 255 16.40 -10.86 -9.71
CA VAL A 255 16.63 -9.49 -10.23
C VAL A 255 15.64 -9.15 -11.35
N ASP A 256 15.32 -10.11 -12.22
CA ASP A 256 14.38 -9.96 -13.33
C ASP A 256 12.89 -10.10 -12.92
N PHE A 257 12.56 -10.29 -11.64
CA PHE A 257 11.18 -10.30 -11.16
C PHE A 257 10.63 -8.88 -11.03
N SER A 258 9.38 -8.71 -11.41
CA SER A 258 8.61 -7.50 -11.13
C SER A 258 8.46 -7.29 -9.62
N PRO A 259 8.30 -6.04 -9.14
CA PRO A 259 8.08 -5.73 -7.72
C PRO A 259 7.09 -6.65 -7.00
N GLU A 260 6.00 -7.00 -7.66
CA GLU A 260 4.97 -7.91 -7.14
C GLU A 260 5.51 -9.34 -6.99
N GLU A 261 6.17 -9.89 -8.02
CA GLU A 261 6.79 -11.21 -7.98
C GLU A 261 7.90 -11.28 -6.91
N GLN A 262 8.68 -10.21 -6.71
CA GLN A 262 9.67 -10.14 -5.64
C GLN A 262 9.01 -10.29 -4.26
N ARG A 263 7.89 -9.58 -4.04
CA ARG A 263 7.14 -9.65 -2.77
C ARG A 263 6.53 -11.02 -2.55
N LEU A 264 5.98 -11.63 -3.60
CA LEU A 264 5.47 -13.00 -3.56
C LEU A 264 6.58 -14.01 -3.25
N PHE A 265 7.77 -13.83 -3.81
CA PHE A 265 8.93 -14.65 -3.47
C PHE A 265 9.35 -14.50 -2.01
N VAL A 266 9.47 -13.27 -1.50
CA VAL A 266 9.79 -13.03 -0.08
C VAL A 266 8.73 -13.67 0.82
N ARG A 267 7.45 -13.59 0.48
CA ARG A 267 6.40 -14.31 1.20
C ARG A 267 6.53 -15.81 1.12
N PHE A 268 6.87 -16.35 -0.04
CA PHE A 268 7.08 -17.78 -0.20
C PHE A 268 8.20 -18.30 0.70
N VAL A 269 9.33 -17.57 0.79
CA VAL A 269 10.49 -18.04 1.57
C VAL A 269 10.46 -17.65 3.05
N THR A 270 9.79 -16.56 3.42
CA THR A 270 9.77 -16.04 4.80
C THR A 270 8.42 -16.12 5.51
N GLY A 271 7.32 -16.33 4.76
CA GLY A 271 5.96 -16.17 5.26
C GLY A 271 5.51 -14.72 5.43
N SER A 272 6.42 -13.75 5.34
CA SER A 272 6.15 -12.31 5.40
C SER A 272 6.10 -11.71 4.01
N HIS A 273 5.19 -10.78 3.76
CA HIS A 273 5.17 -10.01 2.51
C HIS A 273 6.37 -9.06 2.37
N ARG A 274 7.21 -8.94 3.42
CA ARG A 274 8.22 -7.89 3.57
C ARG A 274 9.51 -8.41 4.21
N LEU A 275 10.60 -7.74 3.86
CA LEU A 275 11.88 -7.86 4.54
C LEU A 275 11.92 -6.91 5.75
N PRO A 276 12.73 -7.22 6.79
CA PRO A 276 12.95 -6.31 7.92
C PRO A 276 13.63 -5.01 7.46
N LEU A 277 13.55 -3.96 8.29
CA LEU A 277 14.31 -2.72 8.07
C LEU A 277 15.80 -3.04 7.94
N GLY A 278 16.41 -2.66 6.81
CA GLY A 278 17.78 -3.08 6.44
C GLY A 278 17.83 -4.25 5.44
N GLY A 279 16.69 -4.71 4.94
CA GLY A 279 16.57 -5.65 3.83
C GLY A 279 17.01 -7.06 4.18
N LEU A 280 17.50 -7.80 3.18
CA LEU A 280 17.97 -9.19 3.34
C LEU A 280 19.04 -9.35 4.43
N SER A 281 19.86 -8.31 4.66
CA SER A 281 20.94 -8.32 5.63
C SER A 281 20.48 -8.45 7.09
N LYS A 282 19.21 -8.14 7.36
CA LYS A 282 18.61 -8.17 8.70
C LYS A 282 17.62 -9.31 8.88
N LEU A 283 17.52 -10.21 7.90
CA LEU A 283 16.68 -11.39 8.02
C LEU A 283 17.26 -12.35 9.07
N ASP A 284 16.46 -12.65 10.09
CA ASP A 284 16.81 -13.57 11.17
C ASP A 284 15.71 -14.64 11.31
N PRO A 285 15.99 -15.90 10.95
CA PRO A 285 17.25 -16.43 10.41
C PRO A 285 17.59 -15.94 8.98
N THR A 286 18.85 -15.98 8.58
CA THR A 286 19.26 -15.56 7.22
C THR A 286 18.69 -16.46 6.13
N LEU A 287 18.33 -15.89 4.97
CA LEU A 287 17.83 -16.64 3.82
C LEU A 287 18.89 -17.64 3.33
N THR A 288 18.58 -18.93 3.45
CA THR A 288 19.50 -20.01 3.09
C THR A 288 18.93 -20.84 1.94
N VAL A 289 19.72 -21.03 0.88
CA VAL A 289 19.36 -21.84 -0.29
C VAL A 289 20.17 -23.13 -0.32
N VAL A 290 19.48 -24.25 -0.48
CA VAL A 290 20.09 -25.57 -0.54
C VAL A 290 19.64 -26.36 -1.74
N LYS A 291 20.46 -27.35 -2.12
CA LYS A 291 20.07 -28.32 -3.14
C LYS A 291 18.97 -29.22 -2.61
N LYS A 292 17.82 -29.22 -3.30
CA LYS A 292 16.74 -30.17 -3.02
C LYS A 292 17.17 -31.54 -3.55
N LEU A 293 17.30 -32.50 -2.64
CA LEU A 293 17.63 -33.87 -3.01
C LEU A 293 16.38 -34.56 -3.58
N SER A 294 16.59 -35.25 -4.70
CA SER A 294 15.61 -36.16 -5.29
C SER A 294 15.27 -37.28 -4.29
N PRO A 295 13.97 -37.61 -4.09
CA PRO A 295 13.57 -38.67 -3.16
C PRO A 295 14.06 -40.06 -3.61
N ASP A 296 14.23 -40.29 -4.91
CA ASP A 296 14.72 -41.53 -5.50
C ASP A 296 15.77 -41.25 -6.60
N GLU A 297 16.73 -42.14 -6.85
CA GLU A 297 17.75 -41.96 -7.91
C GLU A 297 17.18 -41.90 -9.34
N LEU A 298 15.90 -42.27 -9.50
CA LEU A 298 15.17 -42.28 -10.77
C LEU A 298 14.34 -41.01 -11.01
N SER A 299 14.16 -40.15 -10.00
CA SER A 299 13.39 -38.92 -10.17
C SER A 299 14.24 -37.84 -10.83
N ASN A 300 13.65 -37.14 -11.80
CA ASN A 300 14.30 -36.01 -12.45
C ASN A 300 14.08 -34.74 -11.62
N ASP A 301 15.16 -34.00 -11.36
CA ASP A 301 15.13 -32.71 -10.67
C ASP A 301 14.18 -31.71 -11.36
N ASP A 302 14.03 -31.83 -12.69
CA ASP A 302 13.14 -30.98 -13.50
C ASP A 302 11.65 -31.12 -13.19
N ASP A 303 11.23 -32.29 -12.67
CA ASP A 303 9.83 -32.54 -12.33
C ASP A 303 9.47 -31.94 -10.98
N MET A 304 10.45 -31.78 -10.08
CA MET A 304 10.24 -31.28 -8.73
C MET A 304 9.93 -29.78 -8.69
N LEU A 305 9.13 -29.39 -7.69
CA LEU A 305 8.91 -27.99 -7.34
C LEU A 305 9.88 -27.53 -6.26
N PRO A 306 10.32 -26.26 -6.26
CA PRO A 306 10.98 -25.65 -5.11
C PRO A 306 10.07 -25.72 -3.89
N SER A 307 10.66 -25.74 -2.70
CA SER A 307 9.90 -25.75 -1.44
C SER A 307 10.60 -24.90 -0.40
N ALA A 308 9.83 -24.15 0.38
CA ALA A 308 10.35 -23.28 1.42
C ALA A 308 10.02 -23.79 2.83
N SER A 309 10.86 -23.43 3.80
CA SER A 309 10.59 -23.56 5.22
C SER A 309 10.67 -22.17 5.83
N THR A 310 9.50 -21.53 5.97
CA THR A 310 9.37 -20.11 6.34
C THR A 310 9.87 -19.83 7.75
N CYS A 311 9.75 -20.78 8.68
CA CYS A 311 10.27 -20.63 10.06
C CYS A 311 11.80 -20.43 10.12
N THR A 312 12.52 -20.87 9.08
CA THR A 312 13.99 -20.84 9.02
C THR A 312 14.51 -20.12 7.78
N ASN A 313 13.63 -19.42 7.05
CA ASN A 313 13.95 -18.74 5.79
C ASN A 313 14.76 -19.64 4.84
N TYR A 314 14.30 -20.88 4.65
CA TYR A 314 15.07 -21.92 3.95
C TYR A 314 14.42 -22.28 2.61
N LEU A 315 15.14 -22.11 1.50
CA LEU A 315 14.69 -22.49 0.17
C LEU A 315 15.40 -23.76 -0.30
N LYS A 316 14.63 -24.82 -0.54
CA LYS A 316 15.11 -26.05 -1.17
C LYS A 316 14.86 -25.96 -2.68
N LEU A 317 15.93 -25.83 -3.45
CA LEU A 317 15.89 -25.61 -4.90
C LEU A 317 16.44 -26.85 -5.65
N PRO A 318 15.67 -27.45 -6.57
CA PRO A 318 16.18 -28.48 -7.48
C PRO A 318 17.25 -27.96 -8.45
N ASP A 319 18.15 -28.84 -8.91
CA ASP A 319 19.22 -28.49 -9.85
C ASP A 319 18.74 -28.59 -11.30
N TYR A 320 17.82 -27.70 -11.67
CA TYR A 320 17.17 -27.68 -12.97
C TYR A 320 18.14 -27.69 -14.15
N THR A 321 17.72 -28.29 -15.25
CA THR A 321 18.52 -28.35 -16.49
C THR A 321 18.53 -27.02 -17.25
N SER A 322 17.51 -26.17 -17.10
CA SER A 322 17.42 -24.84 -17.73
C SER A 322 16.95 -23.71 -16.80
N LYS A 323 17.39 -22.47 -17.10
CA LYS A 323 16.99 -21.26 -16.36
C LYS A 323 15.50 -20.97 -16.54
N GLU A 324 14.97 -21.21 -17.74
CA GLU A 324 13.57 -20.98 -18.10
C GLU A 324 12.64 -21.90 -17.29
N LEU A 325 13.05 -23.16 -17.11
CA LEU A 325 12.31 -24.11 -16.29
C LEU A 325 12.31 -23.70 -14.82
N MET A 326 13.48 -23.32 -14.29
CA MET A 326 13.60 -22.79 -12.92
C MET A 326 12.67 -21.59 -12.72
N ARG A 327 12.67 -20.63 -13.65
CA ARG A 327 11.79 -19.45 -13.59
C ARG A 327 10.32 -19.86 -13.56
N THR A 328 9.92 -20.77 -14.45
CA THR A 328 8.53 -21.26 -14.55
C THR A 328 8.08 -21.93 -13.25
N LYS A 329 8.93 -22.79 -12.67
CA LYS A 329 8.64 -23.52 -11.42
C LYS A 329 8.60 -22.59 -10.21
N LEU A 330 9.48 -21.59 -10.16
CA LEU A 330 9.46 -20.55 -9.13
C LEU A 330 8.19 -19.71 -9.22
N LEU A 331 7.84 -19.20 -10.41
CA LEU A 331 6.61 -18.43 -10.61
C LEU A 331 5.37 -19.23 -10.18
N TYR A 332 5.28 -20.49 -10.57
CA TYR A 332 4.21 -21.37 -10.11
C TYR A 332 4.13 -21.44 -8.58
N CYS A 333 5.25 -21.65 -7.89
CA CYS A 333 5.28 -21.77 -6.43
C CYS A 333 4.93 -20.46 -5.71
N ILE A 334 5.41 -19.32 -6.20
CA ILE A 334 5.15 -18.03 -5.55
C ILE A 334 3.71 -17.55 -5.78
N HIS A 335 3.01 -18.02 -6.82
CA HIS A 335 1.59 -17.70 -7.03
C HIS A 335 0.65 -18.69 -6.31
N GLU A 336 0.89 -19.99 -6.44
CA GLU A 336 0.01 -21.03 -5.90
C GLU A 336 0.30 -21.38 -4.44
N GLY A 337 1.55 -21.20 -3.99
CA GLY A 337 2.00 -21.53 -2.63
C GLY A 337 1.57 -20.54 -1.55
N GLN A 338 0.67 -19.60 -1.87
CA GLN A 338 0.25 -18.50 -1.00
C GLN A 338 -0.93 -18.85 -0.08
N LEU A 339 -1.68 -19.92 -0.38
CA LEU A 339 -3.03 -20.13 0.17
C LEU A 339 -3.23 -21.35 1.08
N SER A 340 -2.25 -22.24 1.26
CA SER A 340 -2.38 -23.33 2.23
C SER A 340 -1.07 -24.10 2.39
N PHE A 341 -0.65 -24.32 3.64
CA PHE A 341 0.26 -25.42 3.99
C PHE A 341 -0.61 -26.65 4.28
N HIS A 342 -0.93 -27.43 3.26
CA HIS A 342 -1.43 -28.78 3.52
C HIS A 342 -0.26 -29.60 4.11
N LEU A 343 -0.24 -29.77 5.43
CA LEU A 343 0.53 -30.86 6.04
C LEU A 343 0.01 -32.16 5.45
N SER A 344 0.84 -32.84 4.65
CA SER A 344 0.66 -34.24 4.30
C SER A 344 0.93 -35.14 5.50
#